data_AF-A0A7X7K4Z8-F1
#
_entry.id   AF-A0A7X7K4Z8-F1
#
_cell.length_a   1.000
_cell.length_b   1.000
_cell.length_c   1.000
_cell.angle_alpha   90.00
_cell.angle_beta   90.00
_cell.angle_gamma   90.00
#
_symmetry.space_group_name_H-M   'P 1'
#
loop_
_entity.id
_entity.type
_entity.pdbx_description
1 polymer ?
#
loop_
_entity_poly.entity_id
_entity_poly.type
_entity_poly.pdbx_seq_one_letter_code
_entity_poly.pdbx_strand_id
1 'polypeptide(L)' 'MATNDYHQDGQEITETQELKVPCEVYSRIVGYLRPVQNWHRGKQQEFRERKTFRAPEATRTED' A
#
# COMPACT_ATOMS: atom_id res chain seq x y z
N MET A 1 -13.93 -47.18 12.11
CA MET A 1 -13.33 -46.21 11.18
C MET A 1 -14.41 -45.86 10.17
N ALA A 2 -15.15 -44.77 10.40
CA ALA A 2 -16.20 -44.35 9.49
C ALA A 2 -15.57 -43.46 8.43
N THR A 3 -15.54 -43.92 7.18
CA THR A 3 -15.21 -43.10 6.03
C THR A 3 -16.40 -42.18 5.79
N ASN A 4 -16.25 -40.89 6.08
CA ASN A 4 -17.29 -39.93 5.76
C ASN A 4 -17.35 -39.78 4.24
N ASP A 5 -18.39 -40.34 3.64
CA ASP A 5 -18.74 -40.17 2.24
C ASP A 5 -19.45 -38.82 2.09
N TYR A 6 -18.68 -37.75 1.92
CA TYR A 6 -19.23 -36.47 1.48
C TYR A 6 -19.40 -36.50 -0.05
N HIS A 7 -20.64 -36.71 -0.50
CA HIS A 7 -21.03 -36.37 -1.85
C HIS A 7 -21.19 -34.84 -1.94
N GLN A 8 -20.15 -34.18 -2.42
CA GLN A 8 -20.22 -32.77 -2.76
C GLN A 8 -20.84 -32.69 -4.16
N ASP A 9 -22.07 -32.16 -4.23
CA ASP A 9 -22.76 -31.86 -5.48
C ASP A 9 -21.81 -31.12 -6.44
N GLY A 10 -21.77 -31.61 -7.69
CA GLY A 10 -20.75 -31.32 -8.70
C GLY A 10 -20.68 -29.86 -9.17
N GLN A 11 -20.20 -28.97 -8.31
CA GLN A 11 -19.83 -27.62 -8.70
C GLN A 11 -18.35 -27.59 -9.05
N GLU A 12 -18.10 -27.60 -10.36
CA GLU A 12 -16.79 -27.35 -10.94
C GLU A 12 -16.33 -25.94 -10.53
N ILE A 13 -15.37 -25.86 -9.61
CA ILE A 13 -14.75 -24.59 -9.18
C ILE A 13 -13.80 -24.09 -10.26
N THR A 14 -14.35 -23.56 -11.34
CA THR A 14 -13.56 -22.83 -12.34
C THR A 14 -13.36 -21.40 -11.84
N GLU A 15 -12.10 -20.95 -11.84
CA GLU A 15 -11.63 -19.58 -11.58
C GLU A 15 -11.17 -19.27 -10.14
N THR A 16 -9.84 -19.14 -9.99
CA THR A 16 -9.20 -18.61 -8.79
C THR A 16 -9.44 -17.11 -8.75
N GLN A 17 -10.35 -16.66 -7.89
CA GLN A 17 -10.66 -15.24 -7.72
C GLN A 17 -9.41 -14.49 -7.21
N GLU A 18 -8.84 -13.60 -8.02
CA GLU A 18 -7.67 -12.81 -7.63
C GLU A 18 -8.01 -11.84 -6.49
N LEU A 19 -7.39 -12.02 -5.33
CA LEU A 19 -7.48 -11.10 -4.20
C LEU A 19 -6.65 -9.85 -4.48
N LYS A 20 -7.31 -8.73 -4.74
CA LYS A 20 -6.64 -7.42 -4.88
C LYS A 20 -6.47 -6.75 -3.53
N VAL A 21 -5.22 -6.54 -3.12
CA VAL A 21 -4.87 -5.84 -1.88
C VAL A 21 -4.44 -4.41 -2.20
N PRO A 22 -5.00 -3.37 -1.54
CA PRO A 22 -4.56 -2.00 -1.74
C PRO A 22 -3.11 -1.80 -1.30
N CYS A 23 -2.34 -1.05 -2.08
CA CYS A 23 -0.97 -0.68 -1.72
C CYS A 23 -0.98 0.31 -0.54
N GLU A 24 -0.28 -0.01 0.54
CA GLU A 24 -0.14 0.89 1.67
C GLU A 24 1.02 1.86 1.45
N VAL A 25 0.70 3.15 1.42
CA VAL A 25 1.69 4.23 1.23
C VAL A 25 2.12 4.76 2.60
N TYR A 26 3.43 4.79 2.84
CA TYR A 26 4.03 5.32 4.06
C TYR A 26 4.76 6.63 3.80
N SER A 27 4.77 7.51 4.81
CA SER A 27 5.53 8.75 4.78
C SER A 27 6.13 9.09 6.15
N ARG A 28 7.26 9.81 6.14
CA ARG A 28 7.99 10.24 7.35
C ARG A 28 7.42 11.56 7.86
N ILE A 29 6.88 11.55 9.08
CA ILE A 29 6.24 12.74 9.67
C ILE A 29 7.21 13.51 10.57
N VAL A 30 7.58 12.94 11.73
CA VAL A 30 8.47 13.51 12.76
C VAL A 30 9.48 12.48 13.24
N GLY A 31 10.20 11.86 12.29
CA GLY A 31 11.27 10.90 12.59
C GLY A 31 10.90 9.42 12.43
N TYR A 32 9.63 9.07 12.22
CA TYR A 32 9.19 7.69 11.93
C TYR A 32 8.21 7.63 10.74
N LEU A 33 8.02 6.42 10.20
CA LEU A 33 7.08 6.13 9.10
C LEU A 33 5.68 5.86 9.64
N ARG A 34 4.67 6.51 9.05
CA ARG A 34 3.25 6.27 9.34
C ARG A 34 2.49 6.07 8.02
N PRO A 35 1.51 5.15 7.97
CA PRO A 35 0.63 5.03 6.82
C PRO A 35 -0.08 6.35 6.54
N VAL A 36 -0.07 6.79 5.28
CA VAL A 36 -0.72 8.03 4.84
C VAL A 36 -2.22 7.96 5.06
N GLN A 37 -2.82 6.78 4.89
CA GLN A 37 -4.23 6.53 5.18
C GLN A 37 -4.64 6.84 6.63
N ASN A 38 -3.69 6.78 7.57
CA ASN A 38 -3.94 7.04 8.99
C ASN A 38 -3.77 8.51 9.39
N TRP A 39 -3.62 9.44 8.45
CA TRP A 39 -3.40 10.86 8.76
C TRP A 39 -4.71 11.57 9.15
N HIS A 40 -4.73 12.20 10.33
CA HIS A 40 -5.83 13.08 10.72
C HIS A 40 -5.81 14.41 9.95
N ARG A 41 -6.94 15.15 9.97
CA ARG A 41 -7.12 16.41 9.22
C ARG A 41 -5.97 17.41 9.42
N GLY A 42 -5.51 17.58 10.66
CA GLY A 42 -4.36 18.44 10.97
C GLY A 42 -3.05 18.04 10.31
N LYS A 43 -2.72 16.75 10.19
CA LYS A 43 -1.51 16.30 9.48
C LYS A 43 -1.61 16.47 7.97
N GLN A 44 -2.80 16.28 7.41
CA GLN A 44 -3.04 16.56 6.00
C GLN A 44 -2.85 18.06 5.70
N GLN A 45 -3.35 18.95 6.58
CA GLN A 45 -3.12 20.39 6.47
C GLN A 45 -1.63 20.73 6.61
N GLU A 46 -0.97 20.26 7.67
CA GLU A 46 0.46 20.48 7.89
C GLU A 46 1.30 20.06 6.67
N PHE A 47 1.02 18.88 6.10
CA PHE A 47 1.72 18.38 4.92
C PHE A 47 1.50 19.28 3.69
N ARG A 48 0.29 19.80 3.48
CA ARG A 48 0.00 20.74 2.38
C ARG A 48 0.77 22.06 2.52
N GLU A 49 1.08 22.46 3.74
CA GLU A 49 1.83 23.68 4.04
C GLU A 49 3.36 23.48 3.96
N ARG A 50 3.86 22.24 3.88
CA ARG A 50 5.29 21.95 3.76
C ARG A 50 5.85 22.51 2.45
N LYS A 51 7.03 23.13 2.53
CA LYS A 51 7.77 23.61 1.36
C LYS A 51 8.86 22.62 1.01
N THR A 52 8.90 22.20 -0.26
CA THR A 52 9.96 21.33 -0.78
C THR A 52 11.20 22.16 -1.10
N PHE A 53 12.37 21.69 -0.68
CA PHE A 53 13.62 22.22 -1.17
C PHE A 53 13.89 21.66 -2.58
N ARG A 54 14.10 22.53 -3.56
CA ARG A 54 14.58 22.12 -4.90
C ARG A 54 16.09 22.04 -4.83
N ALA A 55 16.64 20.83 -4.97
CA ALA A 55 18.08 20.66 -5.10
C ALA A 55 18.57 21.33 -6.39
N PRO A 56 19.78 21.91 -6.41
CA PRO A 56 20.43 22.35 -7.64
C PRO A 56 20.49 21.17 -8.62
N GLU A 57 20.31 21.45 -9.91
CA GLU A 57 20.51 20.43 -10.94
C GLU A 57 21.96 19.97 -10.86
N ALA A 58 22.15 18.67 -10.63
CA ALA A 58 23.48 18.08 -10.67
C ALA A 58 23.95 18.15 -12.12
N THR A 59 24.92 19.01 -12.41
CA THR A 59 25.65 18.98 -13.66
C THR A 59 26.35 17.63 -13.72
N ARG A 60 25.87 16.72 -14.58
CA ARG A 60 26.65 15.55 -14.96
C ARG A 60 27.89 16.08 -15.65
N THR A 61 29.02 16.05 -14.96
CA THR A 61 30.32 16.16 -15.63
C THR A 61 30.42 14.92 -16.51
N GLU A 62 30.50 15.11 -17.82
CA GLU A 62 30.87 14.05 -18.74
C GLU A 62 32.39 13.84 -18.56
N ASP A 63 32.79 12.59 -18.27
CA ASP A 63 34.19 12.14 -18.21
C ASP A 63 34.73 11.80 -19.61
#